data_AF-A0AA96WB19-F1
#
_entry.id   AF-A0AA96WB19-F1
#
_cell.length_a   1.000
_cell.length_b   1.000
_cell.length_c   1.000
_cell.angle_alpha   90.00
_cell.angle_beta   90.00
_cell.angle_gamma   90.00
#
_symmetry.space_group_name_H-M   'P 1'
#
loop_
_entity.id
_entity.type
_entity.pdbx_description
1 polymer ?
#
loop_
_entity_poly.entity_id
_entity_poly.type
_entity_poly.pdbx_seq_one_letter_code
_entity_poly.pdbx_strand_id
1 'polypeptide(L)'
;MKLNVPHIVSTIEAKFEAEGLVNKFFKLKPYHTNDHSGLLSLHGKNCLLLEFATPQDEFPGTYASSVYRVLVIFSLYEETDFPPALQFAFRRLRDYIDRIVLWSTVTVDQNIVQLFKDARVDIIRTEIPSKDEVLKTKAINYFIPIESGDLAYSLMVNMIAEQLIKRLRKLFHLVLSEMAAPIYDKSYGKAKIATHEFMEYESEKLNKLIKKLKQDGNDQIAIDIGCGTGRHSFVMARHFKTVFAYDFSPNMIDEANRIRRDREIQNICFFVNDFEYEKLIDEQQFYGKCDLVVASFGMGSFVEDSNSMLRRFYDWLKPGGYLFISFYNANSITLNVTPTWRDSALVAQIDKDNNSLEVNLTPKTRFNIFCKLFDTGIEGPINRIFNVDSISTYPMIMALLPNNLLENEFAHAAFVAADKTLAENKAGQNGYYVIVTAHKPPQATSGYSNVERILQDLNAEYEVLEHQPVLSMEDVKREVGPLTKCIIKTLLIRHKDTEEFVAVLLQSEKRLDINRVADLLGVNHYHIHFAREKEILQLGFPLGGIAPFGFEASNTVHKYVDSAIISHRCKWLYTGSGDNRKTLKIRKQDFLRIIADYQRVDF
;
A
#
# COMPACT_ATOMS: atom_id res chain seq x y z
N MET A 1 -22.11 -22.76 -0.36
CA MET A 1 -21.57 -23.97 0.30
C MET A 1 -21.21 -23.55 1.72
N LYS A 2 -21.70 -24.23 2.76
CA LYS A 2 -21.42 -23.82 4.14
C LYS A 2 -19.93 -24.08 4.43
N LEU A 3 -19.21 -23.05 4.90
CA LEU A 3 -17.80 -23.19 5.25
C LEU A 3 -17.64 -24.09 6.46
N ASN A 4 -16.64 -24.97 6.40
CA ASN A 4 -16.27 -25.83 7.53
C ASN A 4 -15.02 -25.23 8.17
N VAL A 5 -15.18 -24.51 9.27
CA VAL A 5 -14.09 -23.84 10.00
C VAL A 5 -12.91 -24.79 10.30
N PRO A 6 -13.14 -26.01 10.82
CA PRO A 6 -12.07 -27.00 10.97
C PRO A 6 -11.19 -27.23 9.74
N HIS A 7 -11.76 -27.24 8.52
CA HIS A 7 -10.97 -27.39 7.30
C HIS A 7 -10.08 -26.17 7.02
N ILE A 8 -10.54 -24.96 7.34
CA ILE A 8 -9.72 -23.74 7.23
C ILE A 8 -8.55 -23.81 8.21
N VAL A 9 -8.84 -24.12 9.47
CA VAL A 9 -7.84 -24.20 10.54
C VAL A 9 -6.76 -25.23 10.20
N SER A 10 -7.14 -26.45 9.84
CA SER A 10 -6.18 -27.51 9.49
C SER A 10 -5.36 -27.18 8.24
N THR A 11 -5.96 -26.47 7.27
CA THR A 11 -5.24 -26.03 6.07
C THR A 11 -4.19 -24.96 6.41
N ILE A 12 -4.51 -24.03 7.31
CA ILE A 12 -3.56 -23.00 7.77
C ILE A 12 -2.41 -23.65 8.54
N GLU A 13 -2.70 -24.57 9.47
CA GLU A 13 -1.68 -25.30 10.23
C GLU A 13 -0.73 -26.06 9.29
N ALA A 14 -1.28 -26.85 8.36
CA ALA A 14 -0.48 -27.62 7.41
C ALA A 14 0.39 -26.74 6.49
N LYS A 15 -0.12 -25.57 6.08
CA LYS A 15 0.68 -24.60 5.31
C LYS A 15 1.80 -23.98 6.13
N PHE A 16 1.54 -23.58 7.39
CA PHE A 16 2.58 -23.06 8.28
C PHE A 16 3.69 -24.09 8.56
N GLU A 17 3.32 -25.36 8.69
CA GLU A 17 4.29 -26.46 8.83
C GLU A 17 5.09 -26.66 7.54
N ALA A 18 4.44 -26.69 6.38
CA ALA A 18 5.09 -26.90 5.09
C ALA A 18 6.06 -25.77 4.71
N GLU A 19 5.76 -24.53 5.13
CA GLU A 19 6.64 -23.36 5.01
C GLU A 19 7.77 -23.34 6.06
N GLY A 20 7.79 -24.27 7.01
CA GLY A 20 8.80 -24.33 8.06
C GLY A 20 8.73 -23.18 9.06
N LEU A 21 7.55 -22.56 9.24
CA LEU A 21 7.39 -21.43 10.15
C LEU A 21 7.26 -21.88 11.61
N VAL A 22 6.55 -22.98 11.83
CA VAL A 22 6.27 -23.53 13.16
C VAL A 22 7.57 -24.00 13.82
N ASN A 23 7.72 -23.72 15.12
CA ASN A 23 8.90 -23.95 15.95
C ASN A 23 10.14 -23.11 15.58
N LYS A 24 10.20 -22.54 14.36
CA LYS A 24 11.25 -21.60 13.96
C LYS A 24 10.93 -20.16 14.39
N PHE A 25 9.71 -19.69 14.16
CA PHE A 25 9.29 -18.31 14.44
C PHE A 25 8.23 -18.21 15.55
N PHE A 26 7.35 -19.20 15.64
CA PHE A 26 6.32 -19.30 16.68
C PHE A 26 5.97 -20.75 16.95
N LYS A 27 5.37 -21.03 18.11
CA LYS A 27 4.75 -22.33 18.39
C LYS A 27 3.26 -22.25 18.13
N LEU A 28 2.71 -23.31 17.54
CA LEU A 28 1.26 -23.51 17.46
C LEU A 28 0.81 -24.40 18.62
N LYS A 29 -0.25 -23.99 19.30
CA LYS A 29 -0.88 -24.75 20.37
C LYS A 29 -2.40 -24.78 20.22
N PRO A 30 -3.07 -25.87 20.64
CA PRO A 30 -4.50 -25.84 20.81
C PRO A 30 -4.89 -24.87 21.94
N TYR A 31 -6.04 -24.23 21.80
CA TYR A 31 -6.63 -23.38 22.83
C TYR A 31 -8.04 -23.84 23.15
N HIS A 32 -8.39 -23.78 24.42
CA HIS A 32 -9.70 -24.18 24.92
C HIS A 32 -10.17 -23.19 25.98
N THR A 33 -11.41 -22.73 25.85
CA THR A 33 -12.06 -21.89 26.86
C THR A 33 -12.97 -22.74 27.72
N ASN A 34 -12.86 -22.59 29.04
CA ASN A 34 -13.86 -23.09 29.99
C ASN A 34 -15.02 -22.08 30.10
N ASP A 35 -15.66 -21.75 28.98
CA ASP A 35 -16.80 -20.85 28.95
C ASP A 35 -18.11 -21.63 29.08
N HIS A 36 -18.67 -21.64 30.29
CA HIS A 36 -19.97 -22.27 30.57
C HIS A 36 -21.17 -21.45 30.07
N SER A 37 -20.97 -20.20 29.66
CA SER A 37 -22.03 -19.35 29.13
C SER A 37 -22.39 -19.66 27.67
N GLY A 38 -21.53 -20.41 26.97
CA GLY A 38 -21.69 -20.77 25.56
C GLY A 38 -21.48 -19.62 24.58
N LEU A 39 -21.15 -18.41 25.06
CA LEU A 39 -20.95 -17.21 24.23
C LEU A 39 -19.66 -17.29 23.41
N LEU A 40 -18.60 -17.87 23.95
CA LEU A 40 -17.31 -18.03 23.27
C LEU A 40 -16.73 -19.42 23.55
N SER A 41 -17.25 -20.43 22.85
CA SER A 41 -16.79 -21.81 22.96
C SER A 41 -15.62 -22.09 22.01
N LEU A 42 -14.39 -21.83 22.46
CA LEU A 42 -13.16 -22.11 21.71
C LEU A 42 -12.63 -23.52 22.00
N HIS A 43 -12.22 -24.20 20.95
CA HIS A 43 -11.55 -25.49 20.96
C HIS A 43 -10.59 -25.56 19.77
N GLY A 44 -9.55 -26.38 19.82
CA GLY A 44 -8.49 -26.40 18.78
C GLY A 44 -8.94 -26.55 17.31
N LYS A 45 -10.21 -26.88 17.03
CA LYS A 45 -10.77 -26.92 15.67
C LYS A 45 -11.37 -25.59 15.18
N ASN A 46 -11.47 -24.57 16.03
CA ASN A 46 -12.07 -23.28 15.69
C ASN A 46 -11.23 -22.06 16.11
N CYS A 47 -10.03 -22.28 16.62
CA CYS A 47 -9.07 -21.25 16.99
C CYS A 47 -7.63 -21.75 16.88
N LEU A 48 -6.67 -20.83 16.77
CA LEU A 48 -5.24 -21.10 16.82
C LEU A 48 -4.58 -20.22 17.88
N LEU A 49 -3.77 -20.80 18.76
CA LEU A 49 -2.89 -20.04 19.64
C LEU A 49 -1.47 -20.07 19.07
N LEU A 50 -0.97 -18.88 18.72
CA LEU A 50 0.42 -18.66 18.33
C LEU A 50 1.18 -18.09 19.52
N GLU A 51 2.29 -18.74 19.88
CA GLU A 51 3.21 -18.29 20.91
C GLU A 51 4.52 -17.84 20.28
N PHE A 52 4.81 -16.54 20.39
CA PHE A 52 6.08 -15.94 19.98
C PHE A 52 6.99 -15.83 21.20
N ALA A 53 8.26 -16.20 21.04
CA ALA A 53 9.25 -15.91 22.07
C ALA A 53 9.42 -14.39 22.21
N THR A 54 9.63 -13.92 23.43
CA THR A 54 9.98 -12.52 23.67
C THR A 54 11.44 -12.41 24.10
N PRO A 55 12.06 -11.21 23.97
CA PRO A 55 13.40 -10.95 24.48
C PRO A 55 13.51 -10.86 26.01
N GLN A 56 12.60 -11.44 26.78
CA GLN A 56 12.57 -11.30 28.25
C GLN A 56 13.84 -11.82 28.93
N ASP A 57 14.45 -12.89 28.41
CA ASP A 57 15.74 -13.40 28.91
C ASP A 57 16.87 -12.36 28.78
N GLU A 58 16.81 -11.51 27.75
CA GLU A 58 17.83 -10.52 27.41
C GLU A 58 17.51 -9.15 28.04
N PHE A 59 16.22 -8.85 28.22
CA PHE A 59 15.71 -7.59 28.77
C PHE A 59 14.61 -7.81 29.83
N PRO A 60 14.94 -8.39 30.99
CA PRO A 60 13.95 -8.82 32.00
C PRO A 60 13.16 -7.66 32.64
N GLY A 61 13.73 -6.45 32.64
CA GLY A 61 13.04 -5.25 33.14
C GLY A 61 12.09 -4.60 32.11
N THR A 62 12.11 -5.07 30.86
CA THR A 62 11.34 -4.50 29.75
C THR A 62 10.14 -5.37 29.40
N TYR A 63 10.30 -6.68 29.41
CA TYR A 63 9.24 -7.63 29.01
C TYR A 63 8.72 -8.41 30.22
N ALA A 64 7.41 -8.36 30.44
CA ALA A 64 6.77 -9.01 31.58
C ALA A 64 6.66 -10.54 31.44
N SER A 65 6.67 -11.07 30.21
CA SER A 65 6.55 -12.50 29.92
C SER A 65 7.57 -12.91 28.87
N SER A 66 8.05 -14.15 28.94
CA SER A 66 8.91 -14.79 27.93
C SER A 66 8.16 -15.23 26.66
N VAL A 67 6.83 -15.12 26.66
CA VAL A 67 5.97 -15.53 25.56
C VAL A 67 4.91 -14.47 25.31
N TYR A 68 4.76 -14.07 24.04
CA TYR A 68 3.66 -13.25 23.56
C TYR A 68 2.66 -14.13 22.83
N ARG A 69 1.39 -14.02 23.20
CA ARG A 69 0.30 -14.92 22.78
C ARG A 69 -0.67 -14.20 21.86
N VAL A 70 -0.82 -14.75 20.65
CA VAL A 70 -1.84 -14.34 19.69
C VAL A 70 -2.88 -15.44 19.57
N LEU A 71 -4.13 -15.14 19.90
CA LEU A 71 -5.25 -16.06 19.74
C LEU A 71 -6.06 -15.67 18.50
N VAL A 72 -6.07 -16.52 17.49
CA VAL A 72 -6.88 -16.34 16.27
C VAL A 72 -8.17 -17.15 16.41
N ILE A 73 -9.32 -16.51 16.24
CA ILE A 73 -10.65 -17.08 16.41
C ILE A 73 -11.34 -17.11 15.05
N PHE A 74 -11.75 -18.31 14.61
CA PHE A 74 -12.38 -18.54 13.31
C PHE A 74 -13.88 -18.84 13.41
N SER A 75 -14.39 -19.13 14.60
CA SER A 75 -15.81 -19.49 14.81
C SER A 75 -16.79 -18.33 14.64
N LEU A 76 -16.34 -17.08 14.72
CA LEU A 76 -17.18 -15.88 14.70
C LEU A 76 -17.22 -15.20 13.31
N TYR A 77 -16.90 -15.94 12.24
CA TYR A 77 -16.66 -15.37 10.92
C TYR A 77 -17.89 -14.74 10.22
N GLU A 78 -19.09 -14.99 10.74
CA GLU A 78 -20.37 -14.42 10.29
C GLU A 78 -21.01 -13.49 11.34
N GLU A 79 -20.38 -13.29 12.50
CA GLU A 79 -20.93 -12.45 13.58
C GLU A 79 -20.88 -10.95 13.23
N THR A 80 -21.98 -10.24 13.47
CA THR A 80 -22.12 -8.80 13.18
C THR A 80 -22.41 -7.97 14.42
N ASP A 81 -23.04 -8.55 15.45
CA ASP A 81 -23.70 -7.76 16.50
C ASP A 81 -22.85 -7.63 17.76
N PHE A 82 -21.81 -8.47 17.91
CA PHE A 82 -20.82 -8.47 19.01
C PHE A 82 -21.37 -7.94 20.35
N PRO A 83 -22.32 -8.65 21.00
CA PRO A 83 -23.03 -8.14 22.15
C PRO A 83 -22.09 -7.87 23.35
N PRO A 84 -22.47 -6.99 24.30
CA PRO A 84 -21.61 -6.63 25.44
C PRO A 84 -21.03 -7.82 26.21
N ALA A 85 -21.76 -8.93 26.31
CA ALA A 85 -21.27 -10.15 26.95
C ALA A 85 -20.09 -10.79 26.21
N LEU A 86 -20.11 -10.81 24.87
CA LEU A 86 -19.00 -11.29 24.04
C LEU A 86 -17.81 -10.33 24.11
N GLN A 87 -18.06 -9.02 24.10
CA GLN A 87 -17.00 -8.02 24.31
C GLN A 87 -16.32 -8.18 25.68
N PHE A 88 -17.09 -8.48 26.72
CA PHE A 88 -16.57 -8.78 28.05
C PHE A 88 -15.75 -10.08 28.07
N ALA A 89 -16.18 -11.11 27.32
CA ALA A 89 -15.41 -12.35 27.17
C ALA A 89 -14.02 -12.10 26.54
N PHE A 90 -13.93 -11.26 25.49
CA PHE A 90 -12.65 -10.86 24.92
C PHE A 90 -11.76 -10.12 25.93
N ARG A 91 -12.33 -9.23 26.74
CA ARG A 91 -11.58 -8.54 27.80
C ARG A 91 -11.00 -9.51 28.83
N ARG A 92 -11.71 -10.58 29.20
CA ARG A 92 -11.20 -11.60 30.12
C ARG A 92 -10.07 -12.44 29.52
N LEU A 93 -10.13 -12.73 28.22
CA LEU A 93 -9.05 -13.47 27.55
C LEU A 93 -7.71 -12.72 27.61
N ARG A 94 -7.75 -11.38 27.69
CA ARG A 94 -6.57 -10.51 27.74
C ARG A 94 -5.69 -10.71 28.98
N ASP A 95 -6.23 -11.31 30.05
CA ASP A 95 -5.44 -11.68 31.23
C ASP A 95 -4.35 -12.72 30.90
N TYR A 96 -4.54 -13.46 29.80
CA TYR A 96 -3.64 -14.53 29.36
C TYR A 96 -3.19 -14.40 27.90
N ILE A 97 -3.85 -13.55 27.11
CA ILE A 97 -3.65 -13.42 25.66
C ILE A 97 -3.27 -11.96 25.34
N ASP A 98 -2.07 -11.77 24.79
CA ASP A 98 -1.55 -10.45 24.45
C ASP A 98 -2.30 -9.80 23.28
N ARG A 99 -2.83 -10.59 22.35
CA ARG A 99 -3.60 -10.11 21.19
C ARG A 99 -4.62 -11.13 20.70
N ILE A 100 -5.82 -10.65 20.37
CA ILE A 100 -6.89 -11.49 19.82
C ILE A 100 -7.09 -11.09 18.37
N VAL A 101 -7.30 -12.07 17.49
CA VAL A 101 -7.60 -11.83 16.09
C VAL A 101 -8.86 -12.58 15.71
N LEU A 102 -9.81 -11.86 15.13
CA LEU A 102 -11.07 -12.40 14.65
C LEU A 102 -10.99 -12.51 13.13
N TRP A 103 -11.26 -13.69 12.59
CA TRP A 103 -11.58 -13.80 11.17
C TRP A 103 -13.04 -13.39 10.95
N SER A 104 -13.30 -12.59 9.92
CA SER A 104 -14.66 -12.26 9.47
C SER A 104 -14.80 -12.30 7.95
N THR A 105 -15.98 -12.73 7.49
CA THR A 105 -16.41 -12.68 6.08
C THR A 105 -17.46 -11.60 5.84
N VAL A 106 -17.96 -10.99 6.92
CA VAL A 106 -18.96 -9.93 6.91
C VAL A 106 -18.32 -8.58 7.25
N THR A 107 -18.99 -7.50 6.87
CA THR A 107 -18.56 -6.16 7.26
C THR A 107 -19.01 -5.90 8.69
N VAL A 108 -18.06 -5.57 9.56
CA VAL A 108 -18.31 -5.19 10.96
C VAL A 108 -18.46 -3.67 11.04
N ASP A 109 -19.36 -3.19 11.92
CA ASP A 109 -19.56 -1.76 12.15
C ASP A 109 -18.25 -1.07 12.57
N GLN A 110 -17.97 0.09 11.97
CA GLN A 110 -16.70 0.80 12.17
C GLN A 110 -16.47 1.21 13.64
N ASN A 111 -17.53 1.51 14.40
CA ASN A 111 -17.38 1.83 15.81
C ASN A 111 -16.96 0.61 16.63
N ILE A 112 -17.47 -0.57 16.26
CA ILE A 112 -17.05 -1.84 16.87
C ILE A 112 -15.60 -2.15 16.52
N VAL A 113 -15.20 -1.97 15.24
CA VAL A 113 -13.81 -2.16 14.81
C VAL A 113 -12.86 -1.28 15.63
N GLN A 114 -13.20 0.01 15.80
CA GLN A 114 -12.38 0.93 16.58
C GLN A 114 -12.31 0.53 18.06
N LEU A 115 -13.45 0.17 18.67
CA LEU A 115 -13.49 -0.33 20.05
C LEU A 115 -12.62 -1.58 20.25
N PHE A 116 -12.64 -2.49 19.28
CA PHE A 116 -11.83 -3.70 19.29
C PHE A 116 -10.35 -3.39 19.16
N LYS A 117 -9.98 -2.46 18.30
CA LYS A 117 -8.60 -2.00 18.14
C LYS A 117 -8.05 -1.42 19.45
N ASP A 118 -8.80 -0.57 20.13
CA ASP A 118 -8.43 -0.01 21.44
C ASP A 118 -8.26 -1.11 22.51
N ALA A 119 -8.96 -2.23 22.36
CA ALA A 119 -8.86 -3.42 23.20
C ALA A 119 -7.80 -4.44 22.73
N ARG A 120 -7.01 -4.14 21.69
CA ARG A 120 -6.06 -5.06 21.00
C ARG A 120 -6.72 -6.34 20.48
N VAL A 121 -7.89 -6.16 19.88
CA VAL A 121 -8.62 -7.17 19.10
C VAL A 121 -8.59 -6.73 17.64
N ASP A 122 -7.92 -7.49 16.78
CA ASP A 122 -7.85 -7.21 15.34
C ASP A 122 -8.91 -8.01 14.59
N ILE A 123 -9.44 -7.44 13.50
CA ILE A 123 -10.36 -8.14 12.61
C ILE A 123 -9.70 -8.31 11.25
N ILE A 124 -9.49 -9.57 10.85
CA ILE A 124 -9.07 -9.93 9.52
C ILE A 124 -10.32 -10.22 8.69
N ARG A 125 -10.65 -9.31 7.78
CA ARG A 125 -11.71 -9.50 6.78
C ARG A 125 -11.14 -10.19 5.54
N THR A 126 -11.78 -11.27 5.11
CA THR A 126 -11.51 -11.91 3.81
C THR A 126 -12.81 -12.18 3.08
N GLU A 127 -12.82 -12.01 1.76
CA GLU A 127 -13.98 -12.34 0.95
C GLU A 127 -13.96 -13.81 0.56
N ILE A 128 -15.13 -14.44 0.50
CA ILE A 128 -15.24 -15.82 0.04
C ILE A 128 -15.11 -15.81 -1.49
N PRO A 129 -14.11 -16.49 -2.09
CA PRO A 129 -13.93 -16.50 -3.52
C PRO A 129 -15.17 -17.02 -4.25
N SER A 130 -15.57 -16.35 -5.32
CA SER A 130 -16.62 -16.80 -6.21
C SER A 130 -16.21 -18.08 -6.95
N LYS A 131 -17.19 -18.86 -7.43
CA LYS A 131 -16.90 -20.08 -8.20
C LYS A 131 -16.00 -19.82 -9.41
N ASP A 132 -16.17 -18.68 -10.09
CA ASP A 132 -15.37 -18.31 -11.25
C ASP A 132 -13.92 -18.01 -10.88
N GLU A 133 -13.68 -17.36 -9.75
CA GLU A 133 -12.31 -17.10 -9.23
C GLU A 133 -11.61 -18.40 -8.84
N VAL A 134 -12.34 -19.30 -8.17
CA VAL A 134 -11.84 -20.63 -7.80
C VAL A 134 -11.39 -21.41 -9.05
N LEU A 135 -12.21 -21.42 -10.11
CA LEU A 135 -11.92 -22.16 -11.34
C LEU A 135 -10.83 -21.52 -12.21
N LYS A 136 -10.60 -20.21 -12.07
CA LYS A 136 -9.53 -19.49 -12.79
C LYS A 136 -8.18 -19.52 -12.08
N THR A 137 -8.14 -20.01 -10.83
CA THR A 137 -6.91 -20.07 -10.03
C THR A 137 -5.92 -21.03 -10.67
N LYS A 138 -4.71 -20.53 -10.99
CA LYS A 138 -3.70 -21.29 -11.73
C LYS A 138 -2.68 -22.01 -10.85
N ALA A 139 -2.41 -21.49 -9.66
CA ALA A 139 -1.44 -22.04 -8.72
C ALA A 139 -1.81 -21.65 -7.29
N ILE A 140 -1.59 -22.58 -6.35
CA ILE A 140 -1.75 -22.40 -4.91
C ILE A 140 -0.48 -22.96 -4.28
N ASN A 141 0.21 -22.15 -3.48
CA ASN A 141 1.43 -22.58 -2.80
C ASN A 141 1.05 -23.54 -1.68
N TYR A 142 1.79 -24.66 -1.57
CA TYR A 142 1.53 -25.69 -0.55
C TYR A 142 0.05 -26.12 -0.55
N PHE A 143 -0.49 -26.52 -1.69
CA PHE A 143 -1.88 -26.96 -1.80
C PHE A 143 -2.16 -28.14 -0.86
N ILE A 144 -3.19 -27.98 -0.01
CA ILE A 144 -3.61 -29.00 0.94
C ILE A 144 -4.92 -29.65 0.42
N PRO A 145 -4.91 -30.94 0.05
CA PRO A 145 -6.12 -31.61 -0.39
C PRO A 145 -7.10 -31.78 0.79
N ILE A 146 -8.38 -31.53 0.54
CA ILE A 146 -9.44 -31.71 1.54
C ILE A 146 -10.29 -32.92 1.20
N GLU A 147 -10.44 -33.83 2.16
CA GLU A 147 -11.26 -35.05 2.07
C GLU A 147 -12.77 -34.71 2.03
N SER A 148 -13.20 -34.12 0.93
CA SER A 148 -14.59 -33.70 0.68
C SER A 148 -15.16 -34.27 -0.62
N GLY A 149 -14.31 -34.80 -1.51
CA GLY A 149 -14.69 -35.26 -2.86
C GLY A 149 -14.97 -34.13 -3.85
N ASP A 150 -14.88 -32.86 -3.45
CA ASP A 150 -15.13 -31.69 -4.29
C ASP A 150 -13.85 -30.84 -4.45
N LEU A 151 -13.27 -30.87 -5.65
CA LEU A 151 -12.08 -30.09 -5.98
C LEU A 151 -12.32 -28.58 -5.84
N ALA A 152 -13.49 -28.08 -6.24
CA ALA A 152 -13.80 -26.66 -6.15
C ALA A 152 -13.84 -26.18 -4.69
N TYR A 153 -14.38 -27.02 -3.80
CA TYR A 153 -14.34 -26.75 -2.37
C TYR A 153 -12.92 -26.76 -1.80
N SER A 154 -12.10 -27.75 -2.19
CA SER A 154 -10.70 -27.83 -1.77
C SER A 154 -9.89 -26.61 -2.21
N LEU A 155 -10.08 -26.16 -3.45
CA LEU A 155 -9.47 -24.94 -3.98
C LEU A 155 -9.94 -23.69 -3.20
N MET A 156 -11.24 -23.54 -2.98
CA MET A 156 -11.82 -22.41 -2.24
C MET A 156 -11.24 -22.29 -0.82
N VAL A 157 -11.16 -23.39 -0.07
CA VAL A 157 -10.57 -23.37 1.28
C VAL A 157 -9.10 -22.99 1.25
N ASN A 158 -8.33 -23.51 0.30
CA ASN A 158 -6.92 -23.15 0.17
C ASN A 158 -6.73 -21.66 -0.15
N MET A 159 -7.56 -21.10 -1.03
CA MET A 159 -7.53 -19.66 -1.33
C MET A 159 -7.87 -18.80 -0.11
N ILE A 160 -8.88 -19.19 0.68
CA ILE A 160 -9.21 -18.51 1.94
C ILE A 160 -8.03 -18.59 2.91
N ALA A 161 -7.42 -19.77 3.05
CA ALA A 161 -6.25 -19.96 3.91
C ALA A 161 -5.06 -19.10 3.47
N GLU A 162 -4.76 -19.00 2.17
CA GLU A 162 -3.70 -18.13 1.65
C GLU A 162 -3.96 -16.65 1.96
N GLN A 163 -5.20 -16.18 1.76
CA GLN A 163 -5.59 -14.82 2.12
C GLN A 163 -5.42 -14.57 3.63
N LEU A 164 -5.81 -15.52 4.47
CA LEU A 164 -5.66 -15.42 5.92
C LEU A 164 -4.20 -15.44 6.37
N ILE A 165 -3.40 -16.40 5.89
CA ILE A 165 -1.96 -16.50 6.20
C ILE A 165 -1.24 -15.21 5.85
N LYS A 166 -1.56 -14.64 4.70
CA LYS A 166 -0.99 -13.38 4.25
C LYS A 166 -1.34 -12.21 5.16
N ARG A 167 -2.59 -12.15 5.66
CA ARG A 167 -3.02 -11.17 6.67
C ARG A 167 -2.36 -11.42 8.02
N LEU A 168 -2.20 -12.67 8.42
CA LEU A 168 -1.49 -13.07 9.63
C LEU A 168 0.00 -12.70 9.57
N ARG A 169 0.67 -12.82 8.42
CA ARG A 169 2.08 -12.37 8.28
C ARG A 169 2.25 -10.87 8.49
N LYS A 170 1.26 -10.05 8.13
CA LYS A 170 1.27 -8.61 8.47
C LYS A 170 1.03 -8.37 9.94
N LEU A 171 0.14 -9.17 10.56
CA LEU A 171 -0.01 -9.17 12.01
C LEU A 171 1.30 -9.56 12.72
N PHE A 172 2.08 -10.51 12.18
CA PHE A 172 3.39 -10.87 12.75
C PHE A 172 4.35 -9.67 12.71
N HIS A 173 4.25 -8.83 11.69
CA HIS A 173 4.98 -7.56 11.64
C HIS A 173 4.52 -6.59 12.72
N LEU A 174 3.21 -6.46 12.96
CA LEU A 174 2.69 -5.67 14.08
C LEU A 174 3.23 -6.18 15.43
N VAL A 175 3.18 -7.50 15.66
CA VAL A 175 3.69 -8.13 16.89
C VAL A 175 5.19 -7.86 17.05
N LEU A 176 5.99 -8.04 15.99
CA LEU A 176 7.40 -7.67 15.98
C LEU A 176 7.60 -6.21 16.37
N SER A 177 6.86 -5.28 15.76
CA SER A 177 6.97 -3.85 16.02
C SER A 177 6.58 -3.48 17.46
N GLU A 178 5.54 -4.10 18.01
CA GLU A 178 5.16 -3.92 19.40
C GLU A 178 6.24 -4.41 20.38
N MET A 179 6.88 -5.54 20.07
CA MET A 179 8.00 -6.05 20.86
C MET A 179 9.25 -5.20 20.69
N ALA A 180 9.51 -4.69 19.49
CA ALA A 180 10.72 -3.92 19.20
C ALA A 180 10.69 -2.52 19.81
N ALA A 181 9.50 -1.88 19.89
CA ALA A 181 9.36 -0.48 20.31
C ALA A 181 10.17 -0.08 21.56
N PRO A 182 10.17 -0.83 22.68
CA PRO A 182 10.90 -0.43 23.89
C PRO A 182 12.43 -0.47 23.77
N ILE A 183 12.95 -1.23 22.81
CA ILE A 183 14.39 -1.45 22.58
C ILE A 183 14.88 -0.90 21.22
N TYR A 184 13.97 -0.31 20.43
CA TYR A 184 14.23 0.07 19.05
C TYR A 184 15.42 1.03 18.91
N ASP A 185 15.36 2.16 19.62
CA ASP A 185 16.41 3.20 19.57
C ASP A 185 17.68 2.82 20.36
N LYS A 186 17.57 1.87 21.28
CA LYS A 186 18.68 1.46 22.16
C LYS A 186 19.54 0.35 21.55
N SER A 187 18.91 -0.59 20.84
CA SER A 187 19.55 -1.86 20.49
C SER A 187 19.26 -2.30 19.05
N TYR A 188 18.06 -2.10 18.52
CA TYR A 188 17.65 -2.69 17.23
C TYR A 188 18.51 -2.22 16.06
N GLY A 189 18.69 -0.90 15.94
CA GLY A 189 19.52 -0.31 14.87
C GLY A 189 21.03 -0.34 15.16
N LYS A 190 21.46 -0.60 16.39
CA LYS A 190 22.88 -0.51 16.81
C LYS A 190 23.59 -1.85 16.88
N ALA A 191 22.83 -2.95 16.98
CA ALA A 191 23.41 -4.29 17.06
C ALA A 191 24.05 -4.75 15.74
N LYS A 192 23.59 -4.20 14.60
CA LYS A 192 23.92 -4.67 13.26
C LYS A 192 24.40 -3.54 12.36
N ILE A 193 25.70 -3.51 12.10
CA ILE A 193 26.39 -2.33 11.54
C ILE A 193 25.91 -2.00 10.13
N ALA A 194 25.71 -2.99 9.25
CA ALA A 194 25.21 -2.71 7.89
C ALA A 194 23.78 -2.14 7.90
N THR A 195 22.95 -2.57 8.85
CA THR A 195 21.60 -1.99 9.03
C THR A 195 21.66 -0.59 9.60
N HIS A 196 22.54 -0.34 10.58
CA HIS A 196 22.80 0.99 11.13
C HIS A 196 23.23 1.97 10.04
N GLU A 197 24.22 1.58 9.24
CA GLU A 197 24.75 2.40 8.16
C GLU A 197 23.70 2.73 7.11
N PHE A 198 22.79 1.79 6.81
CA PHE A 198 21.65 2.09 5.94
C PHE A 198 20.76 3.18 6.52
N MET A 199 20.44 3.10 7.82
CA MET A 199 19.64 4.12 8.51
C MET A 199 20.30 5.50 8.43
N GLU A 200 21.61 5.57 8.65
CA GLU A 200 22.37 6.83 8.54
C GLU A 200 22.42 7.34 7.09
N TYR A 201 22.71 6.47 6.12
CA TYR A 201 22.72 6.82 4.69
C TYR A 201 21.35 7.34 4.21
N GLU A 202 20.27 6.69 4.62
CA GLU A 202 18.90 7.13 4.33
C GLU A 202 18.60 8.50 4.95
N SER A 203 19.04 8.72 6.19
CA SER A 203 18.91 10.02 6.88
C SER A 203 19.70 11.12 6.16
N GLU A 204 20.92 10.84 5.69
CA GLU A 204 21.73 11.77 4.92
C GLU A 204 21.01 12.20 3.63
N LYS A 205 20.42 11.24 2.91
CA LYS A 205 19.67 11.49 1.67
C LYS A 205 18.41 12.30 1.92
N LEU A 206 17.61 11.93 2.92
CA LEU A 206 16.41 12.66 3.29
C LEU A 206 16.75 14.09 3.73
N ASN A 207 17.80 14.28 4.53
CA ASN A 207 18.24 15.62 4.95
C ASN A 207 18.67 16.51 3.78
N LYS A 208 19.33 15.95 2.75
CA LYS A 208 19.66 16.70 1.52
C LYS A 208 18.39 17.15 0.80
N LEU A 209 17.38 16.28 0.70
CA LEU A 209 16.09 16.61 0.10
C LEU A 209 15.35 17.69 0.91
N ILE A 210 15.26 17.56 2.23
CA ILE A 210 14.59 18.54 3.09
C ILE A 210 15.25 19.92 2.99
N LYS A 211 16.59 19.98 2.92
CA LYS A 211 17.32 21.24 2.70
C LYS A 211 16.94 21.91 1.38
N LYS A 212 16.81 21.13 0.30
CA LYS A 212 16.35 21.62 -1.00
C LYS A 212 14.92 22.17 -0.89
N LEU A 213 13.99 21.39 -0.34
CA LEU A 213 12.60 21.80 -0.17
C LEU A 213 12.45 23.10 0.61
N LYS A 214 13.24 23.27 1.67
CA LYS A 214 13.30 24.52 2.44
C LYS A 214 13.78 25.72 1.61
N GLN A 215 14.77 25.52 0.74
CA GLN A 215 15.25 26.58 -0.16
C GLN A 215 14.20 26.99 -1.18
N ASP A 216 13.38 26.03 -1.62
CA ASP A 216 12.29 26.24 -2.58
C ASP A 216 11.00 26.78 -1.92
N GLY A 217 10.98 26.99 -0.59
CA GLY A 217 9.79 27.43 0.16
C GLY A 217 8.70 26.36 0.30
N ASN A 218 9.04 25.09 0.09
CA ASN A 218 8.14 23.93 0.18
C ASN A 218 8.23 23.29 1.58
N ASP A 219 7.71 23.98 2.58
CA ASP A 219 7.89 23.66 4.00
C ASP A 219 6.57 23.63 4.81
N GLN A 220 5.43 23.38 4.17
CA GLN A 220 4.13 23.40 4.83
C GLN A 220 3.81 22.04 5.48
N ILE A 221 3.65 20.99 4.69
CA ILE A 221 3.13 19.68 5.13
C ILE A 221 4.06 18.56 4.69
N ALA A 222 4.54 17.79 5.68
CA ALA A 222 5.20 16.50 5.44
C ALA A 222 4.41 15.34 6.07
N ILE A 223 4.42 14.19 5.40
CA ILE A 223 3.81 12.95 5.87
C ILE A 223 4.88 11.87 6.02
N ASP A 224 4.88 11.16 7.15
CA ASP A 224 5.74 10.01 7.44
C ASP A 224 4.89 8.74 7.59
N ILE A 225 5.05 7.77 6.69
CA ILE A 225 4.33 6.49 6.70
C ILE A 225 5.27 5.39 7.18
N GLY A 226 4.86 4.63 8.20
CA GLY A 226 5.71 3.69 8.90
C GLY A 226 6.76 4.41 9.75
N CYS A 227 6.32 5.40 10.54
CA CYS A 227 7.24 6.32 11.22
C CYS A 227 8.04 5.68 12.37
N GLY A 228 7.63 4.50 12.87
CA GLY A 228 8.19 3.87 14.06
C GLY A 228 8.19 4.84 15.25
N THR A 229 9.33 4.95 15.94
CA THR A 229 9.54 5.89 17.05
C THR A 229 9.71 7.35 16.62
N GLY A 230 9.57 7.68 15.32
CA GLY A 230 9.56 9.05 14.80
C GLY A 230 10.93 9.60 14.36
N ARG A 231 11.92 8.74 14.10
CA ARG A 231 13.29 9.14 13.70
C ARG A 231 13.30 10.23 12.63
N HIS A 232 12.62 10.01 11.51
CA HIS A 232 12.52 10.98 10.42
C HIS A 232 11.47 12.07 10.69
N SER A 233 10.37 11.73 11.36
CA SER A 233 9.33 12.70 11.75
C SER A 233 9.92 13.87 12.54
N PHE A 234 10.82 13.59 13.50
CA PHE A 234 11.50 14.63 14.29
C PHE A 234 12.49 15.47 13.47
N VAL A 235 13.12 14.89 12.45
CA VAL A 235 13.98 15.64 11.52
C VAL A 235 13.12 16.57 10.67
N MET A 236 12.01 16.07 10.11
CA MET A 236 11.07 16.86 9.32
C MET A 236 10.45 18.00 10.12
N ALA A 237 10.13 17.79 11.40
CA ALA A 237 9.52 18.80 12.27
C ALA A 237 10.38 20.07 12.47
N ARG A 238 11.68 20.00 12.22
CA ARG A 238 12.57 21.19 12.27
C ARG A 238 12.40 22.10 11.04
N HIS A 239 11.74 21.61 10.01
CA HIS A 239 11.67 22.25 8.70
C HIS A 239 10.24 22.50 8.26
N PHE A 240 9.31 21.59 8.49
CA PHE A 240 7.93 21.71 8.06
C PHE A 240 7.04 22.34 9.13
N LYS A 241 6.04 23.12 8.72
CA LYS A 241 5.03 23.70 9.63
C LYS A 241 4.18 22.62 10.30
N THR A 242 3.90 21.52 9.63
CA THR A 242 3.15 20.40 10.21
C THR A 242 3.65 19.07 9.66
N VAL A 243 3.86 18.11 10.56
CA VAL A 243 4.22 16.73 10.22
C VAL A 243 3.12 15.79 10.70
N PHE A 244 2.60 14.98 9.78
CA PHE A 244 1.68 13.89 10.11
C PHE A 244 2.46 12.57 10.01
N ALA A 245 2.47 11.79 11.10
CA ALA A 245 3.26 10.57 11.18
C ALA A 245 2.36 9.39 11.57
N TYR A 246 2.41 8.33 10.78
CA TYR A 246 1.55 7.16 10.91
C TYR A 246 2.38 5.90 11.09
N ASP A 247 1.96 5.07 12.05
CA ASP A 247 2.49 3.73 12.23
C ASP A 247 1.35 2.82 12.66
N PHE A 248 1.37 1.56 12.24
CA PHE A 248 0.33 0.59 12.64
C PHE A 248 0.44 0.14 14.10
N SER A 249 1.57 0.39 14.78
CA SER A 249 1.87 -0.11 16.12
C SER A 249 1.55 0.94 17.18
N PRO A 250 0.59 0.65 18.09
CA PRO A 250 0.33 1.51 19.24
C PRO A 250 1.58 1.80 20.07
N ASN A 251 2.41 0.77 20.34
CA ASN A 251 3.60 0.93 21.15
C ASN A 251 4.66 1.84 20.50
N MET A 252 4.79 1.82 19.17
CA MET A 252 5.70 2.72 18.44
C MET A 252 5.23 4.18 18.57
N ILE A 253 3.93 4.41 18.40
CA ILE A 253 3.31 5.73 18.52
C ILE A 253 3.35 6.25 19.97
N ASP A 254 3.18 5.39 20.96
CA ASP A 254 3.30 5.76 22.38
C ASP A 254 4.73 6.22 22.70
N GLU A 255 5.74 5.51 22.23
CA GLU A 255 7.15 5.89 22.39
C GLU A 255 7.48 7.18 21.63
N ALA A 256 7.02 7.31 20.37
CA ALA A 256 7.17 8.53 19.60
C ALA A 256 6.53 9.74 20.30
N ASN A 257 5.33 9.57 20.88
CA ASN A 257 4.67 10.61 21.66
C ASN A 257 5.40 10.93 22.98
N ARG A 258 6.03 9.94 23.62
CA ARG A 258 6.90 10.15 24.78
C ARG A 258 8.08 11.03 24.41
N ILE A 259 8.81 10.67 23.34
CA ILE A 259 9.95 11.44 22.82
C ILE A 259 9.51 12.85 22.40
N ARG A 260 8.33 12.99 21.77
CA ARG A 260 7.76 14.29 21.38
C ARG A 260 7.55 15.20 22.59
N ARG A 261 6.98 14.68 23.68
CA ARG A 261 6.77 15.43 24.94
C ARG A 261 8.10 15.80 25.59
N ASP A 262 9.04 14.85 25.67
CA ASP A 262 10.36 15.08 26.27
C ASP A 262 11.17 16.16 25.51
N ARG A 263 10.94 16.29 24.20
CA ARG A 263 11.59 17.29 23.33
C ARG A 263 10.76 18.56 23.10
N GLU A 264 9.59 18.66 23.73
CA GLU A 264 8.66 19.80 23.61
C GLU A 264 8.28 20.17 22.17
N ILE A 265 8.14 19.17 21.29
CA ILE A 265 7.83 19.38 19.86
C ILE A 265 6.31 19.43 19.66
N GLN A 266 5.80 20.55 19.11
CA GLN A 266 4.36 20.79 19.00
C GLN A 266 3.78 20.54 17.59
N ASN A 267 4.61 20.58 16.55
CA ASN A 267 4.18 20.55 15.14
C ASN A 267 4.18 19.13 14.52
N ILE A 268 4.14 18.09 15.35
CA ILE A 268 4.00 16.70 14.89
C ILE A 268 2.76 16.07 15.50
N CYS A 269 1.98 15.41 14.66
CA CYS A 269 0.85 14.56 15.04
C CYS A 269 1.17 13.09 14.71
N PHE A 270 1.17 12.23 15.72
CA PHE A 270 1.40 10.80 15.60
C PHE A 270 0.09 10.02 15.69
N PHE A 271 -0.15 9.08 14.78
CA PHE A 271 -1.39 8.32 14.68
C PHE A 271 -1.14 6.82 14.53
N VAL A 272 -1.97 6.02 15.19
CA VAL A 272 -2.01 4.58 15.01
C VAL A 272 -2.92 4.24 13.82
N ASN A 273 -2.35 3.79 12.71
CA ASN A 273 -3.11 3.46 11.50
C ASN A 273 -2.43 2.36 10.66
N ASP A 274 -3.22 1.37 10.23
CA ASP A 274 -2.76 0.43 9.21
C ASP A 274 -2.96 1.07 7.83
N PHE A 275 -1.86 1.58 7.27
CA PHE A 275 -1.88 2.30 6.00
C PHE A 275 -2.53 1.52 4.85
N GLU A 276 -2.46 0.20 4.84
CA GLU A 276 -2.94 -0.59 3.70
C GLU A 276 -4.42 -0.97 3.82
N TYR A 277 -4.90 -1.20 5.04
CA TYR A 277 -6.22 -1.78 5.26
C TYR A 277 -7.20 -0.86 5.98
N GLU A 278 -6.75 0.30 6.43
CA GLU A 278 -7.59 1.30 7.07
C GLU A 278 -7.60 2.62 6.28
N LYS A 279 -8.70 3.34 6.41
CA LYS A 279 -8.78 4.73 5.93
C LYS A 279 -8.03 5.62 6.93
N LEU A 280 -7.27 6.59 6.42
CA LEU A 280 -6.61 7.56 7.28
C LEU A 280 -7.64 8.59 7.77
N ILE A 281 -7.69 8.80 9.08
CA ILE A 281 -8.41 9.92 9.69
C ILE A 281 -7.76 11.19 9.12
N ASP A 282 -8.54 12.06 8.46
CA ASP A 282 -8.09 13.28 7.77
C ASP A 282 -7.40 13.14 6.41
N GLU A 283 -7.46 11.96 5.77
CA GLU A 283 -6.81 11.77 4.46
C GLU A 283 -7.18 12.83 3.41
N GLN A 284 -8.45 13.26 3.41
CA GLN A 284 -8.95 14.27 2.47
C GLN A 284 -8.22 15.61 2.59
N GLN A 285 -7.69 15.92 3.76
CA GLN A 285 -6.97 17.17 4.00
C GLN A 285 -5.63 17.19 3.26
N PHE A 286 -5.06 16.03 2.93
CA PHE A 286 -3.76 15.90 2.29
C PHE A 286 -3.80 16.13 0.79
N TYR A 287 -4.92 15.83 0.11
CA TYR A 287 -4.99 15.83 -1.35
C TYR A 287 -4.52 17.13 -2.01
N GLY A 288 -3.42 17.05 -2.77
CA GLY A 288 -2.80 18.15 -3.49
C GLY A 288 -2.10 19.20 -2.62
N LYS A 289 -1.84 18.90 -1.34
CA LYS A 289 -1.31 19.89 -0.37
C LYS A 289 0.04 19.51 0.23
N CYS A 290 0.47 18.25 0.13
CA CYS A 290 1.71 17.80 0.77
C CYS A 290 2.95 18.20 -0.05
N ASP A 291 3.96 18.71 0.65
CA ASP A 291 5.27 19.02 0.08
C ASP A 291 6.17 17.77 0.00
N LEU A 292 6.06 16.90 1.00
CA LEU A 292 6.89 15.71 1.14
C LEU A 292 6.08 14.53 1.71
N VAL A 293 6.20 13.37 1.09
CA VAL A 293 5.77 12.08 1.64
C VAL A 293 6.99 11.19 1.80
N VAL A 294 7.18 10.67 3.01
CA VAL A 294 8.27 9.75 3.38
C VAL A 294 7.69 8.39 3.72
N ALA A 295 8.27 7.33 3.16
CA ALA A 295 8.02 5.94 3.52
C ALA A 295 9.37 5.22 3.60
N SER A 296 10.00 5.29 4.78
CA SER A 296 11.42 4.97 4.97
C SER A 296 11.68 3.60 5.58
N PHE A 297 12.95 3.23 5.70
CA PHE A 297 13.43 1.97 6.27
C PHE A 297 12.77 0.70 5.68
N GLY A 298 12.63 0.67 4.36
CA GLY A 298 12.04 -0.45 3.64
C GLY A 298 10.50 -0.46 3.62
N MET A 299 9.84 0.59 4.11
CA MET A 299 8.37 0.64 4.22
C MET A 299 7.63 0.28 2.93
N GLY A 300 8.16 0.69 1.78
CA GLY A 300 7.55 0.36 0.49
C GLY A 300 7.45 -1.15 0.20
N SER A 301 8.28 -1.97 0.86
CA SER A 301 8.24 -3.43 0.77
C SER A 301 7.21 -4.09 1.68
N PHE A 302 6.65 -3.37 2.64
CA PHE A 302 5.63 -3.91 3.56
C PHE A 302 4.21 -3.71 3.05
N VAL A 303 4.04 -2.89 2.00
CA VAL A 303 2.76 -2.65 1.35
C VAL A 303 2.62 -3.55 0.13
N GLU A 304 1.55 -4.33 0.11
CA GLU A 304 1.35 -5.33 -0.93
C GLU A 304 0.88 -4.70 -2.25
N ASP A 305 -0.16 -3.88 -2.17
CA ASP A 305 -0.66 -3.11 -3.30
C ASP A 305 0.15 -1.82 -3.46
N SER A 306 1.35 -2.00 -4.01
CA SER A 306 2.27 -0.90 -4.31
C SER A 306 1.65 0.13 -5.26
N ASN A 307 0.73 -0.26 -6.16
CA ASN A 307 0.10 0.67 -7.08
C ASN A 307 -0.85 1.63 -6.33
N SER A 308 -1.71 1.08 -5.48
CA SER A 308 -2.61 1.88 -4.64
C SER A 308 -1.82 2.78 -3.69
N MET A 309 -0.74 2.28 -3.08
CA MET A 309 0.17 3.08 -2.26
C MET A 309 0.75 4.27 -3.03
N LEU A 310 1.39 4.01 -4.17
CA LEU A 310 2.05 5.05 -4.97
C LEU A 310 1.04 6.08 -5.46
N ARG A 311 -0.16 5.64 -5.82
CA ARG A 311 -1.25 6.53 -6.21
C ARG A 311 -1.69 7.43 -5.07
N ARG A 312 -1.89 6.86 -3.88
CA ARG A 312 -2.29 7.61 -2.69
C ARG A 312 -1.27 8.72 -2.38
N PHE A 313 0.02 8.40 -2.44
CA PHE A 313 1.10 9.38 -2.30
C PHE A 313 1.05 10.44 -3.39
N TYR A 314 0.82 10.04 -4.65
CA TYR A 314 0.67 10.98 -5.76
C TYR A 314 -0.50 11.95 -5.54
N ASP A 315 -1.65 11.48 -5.06
CA ASP A 315 -2.83 12.31 -4.85
C ASP A 315 -2.66 13.26 -3.66
N TRP A 316 -1.93 12.87 -2.61
CA TRP A 316 -1.57 13.75 -1.49
C TRP A 316 -0.59 14.86 -1.90
N LEU A 317 0.40 14.55 -2.74
CA LEU A 317 1.42 15.51 -3.13
C LEU A 317 0.83 16.65 -3.98
N LYS A 318 1.25 17.88 -3.67
CA LYS A 318 1.04 19.03 -4.55
C LYS A 318 1.88 18.90 -5.83
N PRO A 319 1.58 19.63 -6.92
CA PRO A 319 2.46 19.69 -8.08
C PRO A 319 3.89 20.07 -7.68
N GLY A 320 4.89 19.28 -8.09
CA GLY A 320 6.29 19.47 -7.67
C GLY A 320 6.63 18.93 -6.26
N GLY A 321 5.67 18.42 -5.50
CA GLY A 321 5.90 17.78 -4.20
C GLY A 321 6.67 16.46 -4.34
N TYR A 322 7.37 16.08 -3.28
CA TYR A 322 8.37 15.00 -3.31
C TYR A 322 7.90 13.73 -2.60
N LEU A 323 8.25 12.59 -3.19
CA LEU A 323 8.19 11.27 -2.61
C LEU A 323 9.61 10.79 -2.28
N PHE A 324 9.82 10.37 -1.04
CA PHE A 324 11.02 9.69 -0.58
C PHE A 324 10.62 8.32 -0.03
N ILE A 325 10.99 7.24 -0.71
CA ILE A 325 10.54 5.90 -0.34
C ILE A 325 11.69 4.89 -0.44
N SER A 326 11.75 3.94 0.49
CA SER A 326 12.72 2.85 0.45
C SER A 326 12.09 1.46 0.50
N PHE A 327 12.84 0.50 -0.02
CA PHE A 327 12.44 -0.89 -0.24
C PHE A 327 13.61 -1.84 0.00
N TYR A 328 13.33 -3.13 0.16
CA TYR A 328 14.31 -4.20 0.00
C TYR A 328 14.51 -4.52 -1.50
N ASN A 329 15.74 -4.78 -1.93
CA ASN A 329 16.09 -4.88 -3.35
C ASN A 329 15.96 -6.31 -3.91
N ALA A 330 15.18 -6.51 -4.98
CA ALA A 330 15.10 -7.80 -5.68
C ALA A 330 16.40 -8.20 -6.39
N ASN A 331 17.28 -7.22 -6.64
CA ASN A 331 18.61 -7.41 -7.24
C ASN A 331 19.73 -7.37 -6.20
N SER A 332 19.42 -7.45 -4.90
CA SER A 332 20.42 -7.49 -3.83
C SER A 332 21.46 -8.57 -4.11
N ILE A 333 22.75 -8.23 -3.93
CA ILE A 333 23.84 -9.19 -4.09
C ILE A 333 23.71 -10.40 -3.12
N THR A 334 23.05 -10.21 -1.98
CA THR A 334 22.80 -11.28 -0.99
C THR A 334 21.89 -12.40 -1.51
N LEU A 335 21.17 -12.18 -2.61
CA LEU A 335 20.33 -13.19 -3.25
C LEU A 335 21.13 -14.08 -4.22
N ASN A 336 22.29 -13.61 -4.66
CA ASN A 336 23.18 -14.33 -5.57
C ASN A 336 24.41 -14.93 -4.86
N VAL A 337 24.70 -14.43 -3.66
CA VAL A 337 25.83 -14.85 -2.84
C VAL A 337 25.32 -15.14 -1.43
N THR A 338 25.40 -16.40 -1.00
CA THR A 338 25.06 -16.80 0.36
C THR A 338 26.31 -16.73 1.23
N PRO A 339 26.43 -15.75 2.14
CA PRO A 339 27.57 -15.68 3.05
C PRO A 339 27.56 -16.90 3.99
N THR A 340 28.73 -17.49 4.25
CA THR A 340 28.86 -18.66 5.14
C THR A 340 28.94 -18.29 6.63
N TRP A 341 28.95 -17.00 6.94
CA TRP A 341 29.05 -16.49 8.31
C TRP A 341 27.71 -16.59 9.03
N ARG A 342 27.73 -17.02 10.30
CA ARG A 342 26.52 -17.12 11.13
C ARG A 342 26.03 -15.75 11.62
N ASP A 343 26.93 -14.78 11.77
CA ASP A 343 26.65 -13.48 12.33
C ASP A 343 26.61 -12.39 11.25
N SER A 344 25.51 -12.33 10.50
CA SER A 344 25.31 -11.31 9.45
C SER A 344 25.32 -9.90 10.06
N ALA A 345 25.82 -8.91 9.31
CA ALA A 345 25.73 -7.49 9.63
C ALA A 345 24.34 -6.88 9.36
N LEU A 346 23.38 -7.66 8.85
CA LEU A 346 22.00 -7.26 8.62
C LEU A 346 21.06 -7.82 9.70
N VAL A 347 20.07 -7.03 10.11
CA VAL A 347 19.01 -7.45 11.04
C VAL A 347 18.03 -8.42 10.35
N ALA A 348 17.73 -8.16 9.07
CA ALA A 348 16.77 -8.92 8.29
C ALA A 348 17.46 -9.66 7.13
N GLN A 349 16.86 -10.77 6.72
CA GLN A 349 17.29 -11.60 5.58
C GLN A 349 16.11 -11.81 4.64
N ILE A 350 16.34 -11.62 3.34
CA ILE A 350 15.32 -11.76 2.30
C ILE A 350 15.07 -13.24 2.03
N ASP A 351 13.80 -13.62 2.11
CA ASP A 351 13.29 -14.87 1.55
C ASP A 351 12.39 -14.53 0.35
N LYS A 352 13.00 -14.60 -0.84
CA LYS A 352 12.37 -14.25 -2.10
C LYS A 352 11.26 -15.23 -2.49
N ASP A 353 11.43 -16.51 -2.18
CA ASP A 353 10.50 -17.56 -2.62
C ASP A 353 9.16 -17.43 -1.88
N ASN A 354 9.21 -17.00 -0.61
CA ASN A 354 8.03 -16.82 0.22
C ASN A 354 7.53 -15.37 0.29
N ASN A 355 8.13 -14.41 -0.43
CA ASN A 355 7.85 -12.97 -0.31
C ASN A 355 7.84 -12.51 1.16
N SER A 356 8.94 -12.81 1.86
CA SER A 356 9.05 -12.54 3.29
C SER A 356 10.45 -12.11 3.71
N LEU A 357 10.55 -11.58 4.93
CA LEU A 357 11.80 -11.31 5.61
C LEU A 357 11.88 -12.13 6.89
N GLU A 358 12.99 -12.83 7.08
CA GLU A 358 13.40 -13.30 8.40
C GLU A 358 14.06 -12.14 9.13
N VAL A 359 13.49 -11.71 10.26
CA VAL A 359 13.97 -10.57 11.05
C VAL A 359 14.45 -11.07 12.40
N ASN A 360 15.70 -10.76 12.73
CA ASN A 360 16.27 -11.08 14.04
C ASN A 360 16.10 -9.88 14.97
N LEU A 361 15.05 -9.88 15.78
CA LEU A 361 14.88 -8.88 16.83
C LEU A 361 16.02 -8.97 17.86
N THR A 362 16.35 -10.21 18.24
CA THR A 362 17.53 -10.57 19.02
C THR A 362 18.12 -11.89 18.49
N PRO A 363 19.30 -12.34 18.94
CA PRO A 363 19.85 -13.63 18.50
C PRO A 363 18.91 -14.84 18.74
N LYS A 364 18.02 -14.74 19.74
CA LYS A 364 17.06 -15.79 20.11
C LYS A 364 15.63 -15.53 19.62
N THR A 365 15.31 -14.30 19.21
CA THR A 365 13.95 -13.90 18.88
C THR A 365 13.87 -13.52 17.40
N ARG A 366 13.15 -14.33 16.62
CA ARG A 366 13.05 -14.17 15.17
C ARG A 366 11.61 -14.10 14.71
N PHE A 367 11.38 -13.35 13.65
CA PHE A 367 10.07 -13.21 13.02
C PHE A 367 10.17 -13.47 11.52
N ASN A 368 9.08 -13.98 10.96
CA ASN A 368 8.86 -13.99 9.52
C ASN A 368 7.75 -13.01 9.20
N ILE A 369 8.06 -11.97 8.42
CA ILE A 369 7.10 -10.92 8.07
C ILE A 369 6.97 -10.81 6.55
N PHE A 370 5.84 -10.30 6.08
CA PHE A 370 5.64 -10.05 4.65
C PHE A 370 6.68 -9.07 4.09
N CYS A 371 7.16 -9.33 2.88
CA CYS A 371 8.07 -8.44 2.16
C CYS A 371 7.91 -8.60 0.65
N LYS A 372 7.61 -7.49 -0.03
CA LYS A 372 7.61 -7.37 -1.48
C LYS A 372 8.87 -6.61 -1.93
N LEU A 373 9.71 -7.27 -2.71
CA LEU A 373 10.98 -6.70 -3.15
C LEU A 373 10.78 -5.67 -4.26
N PHE A 374 11.65 -4.66 -4.30
CA PHE A 374 11.74 -3.69 -5.38
C PHE A 374 12.29 -4.33 -6.65
N ASP A 375 11.45 -4.42 -7.66
CA ASP A 375 11.76 -4.93 -8.99
C ASP A 375 11.18 -3.99 -10.08
N THR A 376 11.29 -4.41 -11.34
CA THR A 376 10.73 -3.67 -12.49
C THR A 376 9.21 -3.47 -12.39
N GLY A 377 8.49 -4.32 -11.65
CA GLY A 377 7.07 -4.22 -11.38
C GLY A 377 6.71 -3.10 -10.40
N ILE A 378 7.65 -2.64 -9.57
CA ILE A 378 7.49 -1.45 -8.71
C ILE A 378 8.10 -0.21 -9.38
N GLU A 379 9.28 -0.36 -9.99
CA GLU A 379 9.97 0.75 -10.66
C GLU A 379 9.15 1.33 -11.83
N GLY A 380 8.53 0.48 -12.64
CA GLY A 380 7.71 0.88 -13.78
C GLY A 380 6.55 1.82 -13.40
N PRO A 381 5.69 1.44 -12.43
CA PRO A 381 4.65 2.32 -11.90
C PRO A 381 5.17 3.65 -11.35
N ILE A 382 6.29 3.67 -10.61
CA ILE A 382 6.88 4.93 -10.12
C ILE A 382 7.28 5.83 -11.30
N ASN A 383 8.02 5.29 -12.28
CA ASN A 383 8.45 6.02 -13.47
C ASN A 383 7.28 6.55 -14.31
N ARG A 384 6.15 5.84 -14.30
CA ARG A 384 4.93 6.22 -15.02
C ARG A 384 4.30 7.47 -14.43
N ILE A 385 4.24 7.59 -13.11
CA ILE A 385 3.44 8.63 -12.44
C ILE A 385 4.30 9.76 -11.84
N PHE A 386 5.54 9.48 -11.45
CA PHE A 386 6.49 10.47 -10.91
C PHE A 386 7.63 10.77 -11.88
N ASN A 387 8.28 11.92 -11.69
CA ASN A 387 9.61 12.19 -12.22
C ASN A 387 10.64 11.68 -11.20
N VAL A 388 11.35 10.62 -11.55
CA VAL A 388 12.36 10.02 -10.67
C VAL A 388 13.64 10.83 -10.73
N ASP A 389 14.04 11.38 -9.59
CA ASP A 389 15.26 12.18 -9.47
C ASP A 389 16.48 11.29 -9.20
N SER A 390 16.32 10.27 -8.35
CA SER A 390 17.38 9.29 -8.10
C SER A 390 16.84 7.96 -7.60
N ILE A 391 17.55 6.90 -7.98
CA ILE A 391 17.44 5.56 -7.40
C ILE A 391 18.85 5.18 -6.93
N SER A 392 19.01 4.99 -5.63
CA SER A 392 20.28 4.55 -5.03
C SER A 392 20.08 3.26 -4.26
N THR A 393 21.09 2.39 -4.23
CA THR A 393 21.01 1.13 -3.48
C THR A 393 22.12 1.04 -2.44
N TYR A 394 21.81 0.61 -1.21
CA TYR A 394 22.80 0.59 -0.12
C TYR A 394 22.38 -0.38 1.01
N PRO A 395 23.32 -0.95 1.79
CA PRO A 395 24.71 -1.20 1.44
C PRO A 395 24.81 -2.41 0.51
N MET A 396 25.88 -2.54 -0.27
CA MET A 396 26.12 -3.68 -1.16
C MET A 396 27.13 -4.67 -0.55
N ILE A 397 28.33 -4.19 -0.22
CA ILE A 397 29.42 -5.01 0.29
C ILE A 397 29.16 -5.37 1.75
N MET A 398 28.85 -4.40 2.61
CA MET A 398 28.63 -4.67 4.05
C MET A 398 27.49 -5.65 4.29
N ALA A 399 26.52 -5.75 3.37
CA ALA A 399 25.45 -6.74 3.42
C ALA A 399 25.94 -8.21 3.35
N LEU A 400 27.13 -8.45 2.81
CA LEU A 400 27.76 -9.77 2.69
C LEU A 400 28.76 -10.08 3.82
N LEU A 401 29.07 -9.10 4.65
CA LEU A 401 30.13 -9.20 5.66
C LEU A 401 29.57 -9.63 7.02
N PRO A 402 30.39 -10.33 7.84
CA PRO A 402 30.01 -10.63 9.21
C PRO A 402 30.07 -9.38 10.08
N ASN A 403 29.19 -9.27 11.07
CA ASN A 403 29.06 -8.07 11.90
C ASN A 403 30.35 -7.76 12.67
N ASN A 404 30.98 -8.78 13.25
CA ASN A 404 32.22 -8.64 14.02
C ASN A 404 33.41 -8.06 13.22
N LEU A 405 33.45 -8.26 11.89
CA LEU A 405 34.46 -7.62 11.04
C LEU A 405 34.22 -6.11 10.97
N LEU A 406 32.96 -5.71 10.87
CA LEU A 406 32.57 -4.31 10.80
C LEU A 406 32.66 -3.60 12.15
N GLU A 407 32.77 -4.31 13.28
CA GLU A 407 33.05 -3.70 14.59
C GLU A 407 34.47 -3.11 14.67
N ASN A 408 35.37 -3.53 13.77
CA ASN A 408 36.67 -2.90 13.63
C ASN A 408 36.55 -1.55 12.90
N GLU A 409 36.94 -0.46 13.57
CA GLU A 409 36.79 0.92 13.05
C GLU A 409 37.40 1.14 11.67
N PHE A 410 38.57 0.54 11.40
CA PHE A 410 39.23 0.69 10.09
C PHE A 410 38.45 -0.04 8.99
N ALA A 411 38.05 -1.29 9.25
CA ALA A 411 37.25 -2.07 8.31
C ALA A 411 35.91 -1.38 8.05
N HIS A 412 35.23 -0.93 9.11
CA HIS A 412 33.98 -0.17 9.04
C HIS A 412 34.12 1.04 8.11
N ALA A 413 35.07 1.93 8.38
CA ALA A 413 35.28 3.14 7.60
C ALA A 413 35.61 2.83 6.13
N ALA A 414 36.43 1.81 5.87
CA ALA A 414 36.79 1.38 4.52
C ALA A 414 35.56 0.86 3.74
N PHE A 415 34.74 0.01 4.36
CA PHE A 415 33.56 -0.54 3.70
C PHE A 415 32.42 0.48 3.55
N VAL A 416 32.25 1.41 4.50
CA VAL A 416 31.33 2.55 4.33
C VAL A 416 31.73 3.39 3.12
N ALA A 417 33.01 3.71 2.95
CA ALA A 417 33.49 4.47 1.79
C ALA A 417 33.26 3.71 0.46
N ALA A 418 33.52 2.39 0.45
CA ALA A 418 33.27 1.56 -0.70
C ALA A 418 31.78 1.49 -1.06
N ASP A 419 30.90 1.23 -0.09
CA ASP A 419 29.46 1.16 -0.32
C ASP A 419 28.85 2.50 -0.72
N LYS A 420 29.30 3.62 -0.14
CA LYS A 420 28.85 4.96 -0.57
C LYS A 420 29.25 5.24 -2.02
N THR A 421 30.41 4.76 -2.47
CA THR A 421 30.86 4.87 -3.87
C THR A 421 30.00 4.03 -4.81
N LEU A 422 29.60 2.82 -4.39
CA LEU A 422 28.76 1.92 -5.19
C LEU A 422 27.30 2.36 -5.24
N ALA A 423 26.81 3.05 -4.21
CA ALA A 423 25.38 3.32 -4.05
C ALA A 423 24.73 4.16 -5.17
N GLU A 424 25.52 5.01 -5.83
CA GLU A 424 25.07 5.86 -6.94
C GLU A 424 25.51 5.33 -8.31
N ASN A 425 26.20 4.19 -8.34
CA ASN A 425 26.64 3.57 -9.59
C ASN A 425 25.47 2.87 -10.28
N LYS A 426 25.06 3.37 -11.45
CA LYS A 426 23.98 2.79 -12.25
C LYS A 426 24.24 1.34 -12.69
N ALA A 427 25.50 0.94 -12.84
CA ALA A 427 25.87 -0.43 -13.18
C ALA A 427 25.91 -1.38 -11.95
N GLY A 428 25.85 -0.82 -10.73
CA GLY A 428 26.04 -1.53 -9.46
C GLY A 428 24.86 -1.40 -8.49
N GLN A 429 23.63 -1.37 -8.98
CA GLN A 429 22.40 -1.26 -8.18
C GLN A 429 22.03 -2.57 -7.43
N ASN A 430 23.01 -3.19 -6.79
CA ASN A 430 22.88 -4.47 -6.08
C ASN A 430 22.97 -4.31 -4.56
N GLY A 431 22.84 -3.08 -4.05
CA GLY A 431 22.69 -2.84 -2.62
C GLY A 431 21.46 -3.51 -2.05
N TYR A 432 21.47 -3.79 -0.75
CA TYR A 432 20.44 -4.56 -0.07
C TYR A 432 19.10 -3.83 0.01
N TYR A 433 19.13 -2.52 0.23
CA TYR A 433 17.96 -1.64 0.12
C TYR A 433 18.02 -0.79 -1.15
N VAL A 434 16.85 -0.31 -1.58
CA VAL A 434 16.69 0.71 -2.62
C VAL A 434 16.06 1.94 -1.97
N ILE A 435 16.58 3.13 -2.27
CA ILE A 435 15.96 4.41 -1.95
C ILE A 435 15.60 5.09 -3.27
N VAL A 436 14.34 5.47 -3.41
CA VAL A 436 13.82 6.23 -4.52
C VAL A 436 13.45 7.62 -4.04
N THR A 437 14.03 8.65 -4.67
CA THR A 437 13.58 10.03 -4.55
C THR A 437 12.96 10.44 -5.88
N ALA A 438 11.71 10.89 -5.83
CA ALA A 438 10.97 11.31 -7.01
C ALA A 438 10.08 12.51 -6.66
N HIS A 439 9.63 13.25 -7.68
CA HIS A 439 8.66 14.32 -7.49
C HIS A 439 7.46 14.18 -8.41
N LYS A 440 6.32 14.65 -7.94
CA LYS A 440 5.12 14.80 -8.75
C LYS A 440 5.41 15.83 -9.86
N PRO A 441 5.03 15.57 -11.12
CA PRO A 441 5.21 16.55 -12.19
C PRO A 441 4.70 17.95 -11.77
N PRO A 442 5.44 19.03 -12.08
CA PRO A 442 5.12 20.38 -11.61
C PRO A 442 3.88 20.98 -12.28
N GLN A 443 3.26 20.25 -13.21
CA GLN A 443 2.09 20.70 -13.94
C GLN A 443 0.83 20.59 -13.07
N ALA A 444 0.25 21.74 -12.73
CA ALA A 444 -1.09 21.80 -12.18
C ALA A 444 -2.13 21.42 -13.25
N THR A 445 -3.14 20.65 -12.88
CA THR A 445 -4.24 20.29 -13.78
C THR A 445 -5.25 21.42 -13.87
N SER A 446 -5.42 22.01 -15.05
CA SER A 446 -6.41 23.06 -15.34
C SER A 446 -7.76 22.53 -15.81
N GLY A 447 -7.83 21.24 -16.14
CA GLY A 447 -8.95 20.60 -16.82
C GLY A 447 -10.27 20.80 -16.09
N TYR A 448 -10.28 20.68 -14.75
CA TYR A 448 -11.48 20.92 -13.95
C TYR A 448 -11.98 22.36 -14.09
N SER A 449 -11.11 23.36 -13.91
CA SER A 449 -11.48 24.77 -14.06
C SER A 449 -11.92 25.11 -15.48
N ASN A 450 -11.30 24.50 -16.50
CA ASN A 450 -11.72 24.65 -17.89
C ASN A 450 -13.11 24.06 -18.14
N VAL A 451 -13.39 22.88 -17.58
CA VAL A 451 -14.71 22.24 -17.63
C VAL A 451 -15.76 23.14 -16.97
N GLU A 452 -15.51 23.63 -15.76
CA GLU A 452 -16.43 24.52 -15.04
C GLU A 452 -16.74 25.79 -15.84
N ARG A 453 -15.70 26.44 -16.39
CA ARG A 453 -15.87 27.63 -17.23
C ARG A 453 -16.74 27.35 -18.45
N ILE A 454 -16.49 26.26 -19.18
CA ILE A 454 -17.29 25.88 -20.36
C ILE A 454 -18.76 25.64 -19.99
N LEU A 455 -19.00 24.97 -18.85
CA LEU A 455 -20.36 24.70 -18.36
C LEU A 455 -21.09 26.00 -18.02
N GLN A 456 -20.42 26.94 -17.38
CA GLN A 456 -20.96 28.25 -17.02
C GLN A 456 -21.22 29.11 -18.26
N ASP A 457 -20.25 29.23 -19.17
CA ASP A 457 -20.34 30.03 -20.39
C ASP A 457 -21.51 29.59 -21.29
N LEU A 458 -21.79 28.29 -21.33
CA LEU A 458 -22.90 27.73 -22.10
C LEU A 458 -24.20 27.63 -21.29
N ASN A 459 -24.20 28.02 -20.01
CA ASN A 459 -25.33 27.88 -19.09
C ASN A 459 -25.91 26.45 -19.13
N ALA A 460 -25.05 25.46 -18.98
CA ALA A 460 -25.40 24.05 -19.01
C ALA A 460 -26.13 23.62 -17.72
N GLU A 461 -27.07 22.68 -17.81
CA GLU A 461 -27.68 22.06 -16.64
C GLU A 461 -26.81 20.87 -16.18
N TYR A 462 -26.17 21.00 -15.01
CA TYR A 462 -25.24 19.99 -14.48
C TYR A 462 -25.24 19.90 -12.94
N GLU A 463 -24.69 18.80 -12.44
CA GLU A 463 -24.42 18.52 -11.04
C GLU A 463 -23.02 17.88 -10.92
N VAL A 464 -22.26 18.27 -9.91
CA VAL A 464 -20.94 17.69 -9.63
C VAL A 464 -21.07 16.74 -8.44
N LEU A 465 -20.74 15.48 -8.66
CA LEU A 465 -20.80 14.43 -7.65
C LEU A 465 -19.41 14.21 -7.07
N GLU A 466 -19.22 14.48 -5.78
CA GLU A 466 -17.95 14.24 -5.09
C GLU A 466 -17.83 12.80 -4.61
N HIS A 467 -16.64 12.22 -4.75
CA HIS A 467 -16.34 10.86 -4.31
C HIS A 467 -14.84 10.69 -4.01
N GLN A 468 -14.44 9.53 -3.52
CA GLN A 468 -13.02 9.21 -3.34
C GLN A 468 -12.29 9.17 -4.70
N PRO A 469 -10.97 9.43 -4.75
CA PRO A 469 -10.21 9.35 -6.00
C PRO A 469 -10.46 8.02 -6.74
N VAL A 470 -10.83 8.09 -8.02
CA VAL A 470 -11.08 6.92 -8.87
C VAL A 470 -9.97 6.75 -9.92
N LEU A 471 -9.63 5.51 -10.24
CA LEU A 471 -8.60 5.19 -11.25
C LEU A 471 -9.18 4.47 -12.46
N SER A 472 -10.25 3.72 -12.25
CA SER A 472 -10.87 2.89 -13.26
C SER A 472 -12.35 3.20 -13.40
N MET A 473 -12.93 2.73 -14.51
CA MET A 473 -14.37 2.77 -14.70
C MET A 473 -15.13 1.89 -13.69
N GLU A 474 -14.46 0.89 -13.12
CA GLU A 474 -15.06 0.06 -12.07
C GLU A 474 -15.20 0.85 -10.78
N ASP A 475 -14.21 1.69 -10.45
CA ASP A 475 -14.29 2.62 -9.31
C ASP A 475 -15.43 3.62 -9.49
N VAL A 476 -15.53 4.25 -10.68
CA VAL A 476 -16.63 5.20 -10.97
C VAL A 476 -18.00 4.53 -10.81
N LYS A 477 -18.16 3.29 -11.27
CA LYS A 477 -19.43 2.54 -11.14
C LYS A 477 -19.77 2.25 -9.69
N ARG A 478 -18.77 1.97 -8.85
CA ARG A 478 -18.95 1.72 -7.41
C ARG A 478 -19.42 2.99 -6.69
N GLU A 479 -18.83 4.14 -7.02
CA GLU A 479 -19.13 5.41 -6.34
C GLU A 479 -20.43 6.08 -6.85
N VAL A 480 -20.73 6.00 -8.16
CA VAL A 480 -21.85 6.74 -8.81
C VAL A 480 -23.11 5.87 -8.97
N GLY A 481 -23.00 4.54 -8.81
CA GLY A 481 -24.11 3.59 -8.90
C GLY A 481 -24.31 2.95 -10.29
N PRO A 482 -25.33 2.08 -10.46
CA PRO A 482 -25.46 1.14 -11.58
C PRO A 482 -25.88 1.76 -12.94
N LEU A 483 -25.68 3.06 -13.16
CA LEU A 483 -26.09 3.78 -14.37
C LEU A 483 -25.11 3.61 -15.55
N THR A 484 -24.60 2.39 -15.75
CA THR A 484 -23.42 2.13 -16.61
C THR A 484 -23.57 2.64 -18.05
N LYS A 485 -24.77 2.53 -18.63
CA LYS A 485 -25.03 2.93 -20.03
C LYS A 485 -25.08 4.46 -20.24
N CYS A 486 -25.29 5.22 -19.17
CA CYS A 486 -25.26 6.68 -19.19
C CYS A 486 -23.87 7.24 -18.84
N ILE A 487 -22.92 6.39 -18.46
CA ILE A 487 -21.54 6.80 -18.19
C ILE A 487 -20.76 6.84 -19.50
N ILE A 488 -20.16 7.99 -19.78
CA ILE A 488 -19.28 8.25 -20.90
C ILE A 488 -17.84 8.24 -20.39
N LYS A 489 -16.97 7.54 -21.10
CA LYS A 489 -15.53 7.57 -20.87
C LYS A 489 -14.82 8.26 -22.02
N THR A 490 -13.80 9.04 -21.67
CA THR A 490 -12.88 9.64 -22.63
C THR A 490 -11.62 8.79 -22.70
N LEU A 491 -11.32 8.27 -23.88
CA LEU A 491 -10.06 7.59 -24.15
C LEU A 491 -9.15 8.56 -24.91
N LEU A 492 -7.91 8.69 -24.43
CA LEU A 492 -6.90 9.52 -25.05
C LEU A 492 -5.88 8.65 -25.76
N ILE A 493 -5.58 8.99 -26.99
CA ILE A 493 -4.59 8.35 -27.85
C ILE A 493 -3.56 9.40 -28.25
N ARG A 494 -2.29 9.00 -28.27
CA ARG A 494 -1.14 9.80 -28.67
C ARG A 494 -0.69 9.36 -30.05
N HIS A 495 -0.50 10.32 -30.96
CA HIS A 495 0.23 10.09 -32.20
C HIS A 495 1.73 10.18 -31.94
N LYS A 496 2.50 9.17 -32.37
CA LYS A 496 3.95 9.10 -32.08
C LYS A 496 4.77 10.12 -32.86
N ASP A 497 4.43 10.36 -34.12
CA ASP A 497 5.24 11.23 -35.00
C ASP A 497 4.87 12.71 -34.93
N THR A 498 3.58 13.05 -34.94
CA THR A 498 3.12 14.44 -34.97
C THR A 498 3.02 15.07 -33.60
N GLU A 499 3.14 14.28 -32.54
CA GLU A 499 2.91 14.75 -31.19
C GLU A 499 1.51 15.40 -31.00
N GLU A 500 0.50 14.90 -31.72
CA GLU A 500 -0.91 15.26 -31.53
C GLU A 500 -1.67 14.25 -30.64
N PHE A 501 -2.84 14.66 -30.14
CA PHE A 501 -3.72 13.82 -29.34
C PHE A 501 -5.04 13.52 -30.06
N VAL A 502 -5.65 12.41 -29.70
CA VAL A 502 -7.01 12.04 -30.10
C VAL A 502 -7.83 11.72 -28.87
N ALA A 503 -8.97 12.39 -28.72
CA ALA A 503 -9.97 12.11 -27.71
C ALA A 503 -11.14 11.34 -28.34
N VAL A 504 -11.44 10.15 -27.80
CA VAL A 504 -12.54 9.32 -28.24
C VAL A 504 -13.54 9.13 -27.11
N LEU A 505 -14.79 9.53 -27.33
CA LEU A 505 -15.89 9.39 -26.37
C LEU A 505 -16.68 8.12 -26.63
N LEU A 506 -16.76 7.25 -25.63
CA LEU A 506 -17.47 5.98 -25.69
C LEU A 506 -18.36 5.79 -24.46
N GLN A 507 -19.41 4.97 -24.60
CA GLN A 507 -20.11 4.42 -23.45
C GLN A 507 -19.17 3.52 -22.63
N SER A 508 -19.36 3.47 -21.31
CA SER A 508 -18.43 2.80 -20.39
C SER A 508 -18.14 1.34 -20.74
N GLU A 509 -19.15 0.61 -21.22
CA GLU A 509 -19.13 -0.80 -21.59
C GLU A 509 -18.49 -1.08 -22.96
N LYS A 510 -18.44 -0.10 -23.87
CA LYS A 510 -17.84 -0.30 -25.20
C LYS A 510 -16.33 -0.40 -25.09
N ARG A 511 -15.71 -1.27 -25.88
CA ARG A 511 -14.26 -1.32 -26.05
C ARG A 511 -13.90 -0.59 -27.34
N LEU A 512 -12.82 0.19 -27.30
CA LEU A 512 -12.33 0.87 -28.48
C LEU A 512 -11.56 -0.11 -29.36
N ASP A 513 -11.88 -0.16 -30.64
CA ASP A 513 -10.99 -0.72 -31.65
C ASP A 513 -9.96 0.33 -32.06
N ILE A 514 -8.69 0.10 -31.70
CA ILE A 514 -7.60 1.02 -32.00
C ILE A 514 -7.33 1.12 -33.50
N ASN A 515 -7.62 0.07 -34.27
CA ASN A 515 -7.44 0.08 -35.72
C ASN A 515 -8.42 1.06 -36.37
N ARG A 516 -9.63 1.16 -35.85
CA ARG A 516 -10.62 2.14 -36.33
C ARG A 516 -10.14 3.56 -36.15
N VAL A 517 -9.44 3.85 -35.05
CA VAL A 517 -8.81 5.17 -34.83
C VAL A 517 -7.65 5.40 -35.80
N ALA A 518 -6.84 4.37 -36.04
CA ALA A 518 -5.74 4.43 -36.99
C ALA A 518 -6.24 4.75 -38.42
N ASP A 519 -7.33 4.08 -38.85
CA ASP A 519 -7.99 4.32 -40.14
C ASP A 519 -8.48 5.77 -40.27
N LEU A 520 -9.10 6.32 -39.22
CA LEU A 520 -9.59 7.71 -39.19
C LEU A 520 -8.45 8.72 -39.33
N LEU A 521 -7.29 8.39 -38.77
CA LEU A 521 -6.08 9.21 -38.88
C LEU A 521 -5.29 8.96 -40.18
N GLY A 522 -5.66 7.93 -40.95
CA GLY A 522 -4.90 7.53 -42.14
C GLY A 522 -3.51 6.97 -41.83
N VAL A 523 -3.32 6.38 -40.65
CA VAL A 523 -2.03 5.83 -40.19
C VAL A 523 -2.15 4.36 -39.83
N ASN A 524 -1.00 3.70 -39.70
CA ASN A 524 -0.96 2.35 -39.15
C ASN A 524 -1.07 2.40 -37.62
N HIS A 525 -1.78 1.44 -37.00
CA HIS A 525 -1.96 1.38 -35.54
C HIS A 525 -0.64 1.36 -34.75
N TYR A 526 0.48 0.96 -35.35
CA TYR A 526 1.81 1.04 -34.70
C TYR A 526 2.28 2.48 -34.45
N HIS A 527 1.71 3.49 -35.12
CA HIS A 527 2.04 4.90 -34.95
C HIS A 527 1.23 5.60 -33.86
N ILE A 528 0.31 4.88 -33.21
CA ILE A 528 -0.51 5.40 -32.11
C ILE A 528 -0.38 4.54 -30.87
N HIS A 529 -0.56 5.14 -29.69
CA HIS A 529 -0.68 4.43 -28.42
C HIS A 529 -1.65 5.15 -27.48
N PHE A 530 -2.22 4.44 -26.51
CA PHE A 530 -2.99 5.09 -25.46
C PHE A 530 -2.12 6.09 -24.70
N ALA A 531 -2.63 7.30 -24.51
CA ALA A 531 -1.91 8.35 -23.82
C ALA A 531 -1.50 7.90 -22.41
N ARG A 532 -0.22 8.10 -22.11
CA ARG A 532 0.39 7.81 -20.81
C ARG A 532 0.02 8.91 -19.83
N GLU A 533 0.15 8.64 -18.54
CA GLU A 533 -0.27 9.57 -17.49
C GLU A 533 0.39 10.95 -17.59
N LYS A 534 1.70 11.01 -17.85
CA LYS A 534 2.41 12.27 -18.09
C LYS A 534 1.91 13.04 -19.32
N GLU A 535 1.47 12.33 -20.36
CA GLU A 535 0.89 12.93 -21.57
C GLU A 535 -0.54 13.44 -21.30
N ILE A 536 -1.30 12.76 -20.45
CA ILE A 536 -2.64 13.19 -20.01
C ILE A 536 -2.56 14.47 -19.18
N LEU A 537 -1.55 14.61 -18.32
CA LEU A 537 -1.31 15.83 -17.54
C LEU A 537 -1.06 17.04 -18.46
N GLN A 538 -0.43 16.85 -19.62
CA GLN A 538 -0.21 17.94 -20.61
C GLN A 538 -1.51 18.50 -21.16
N LEU A 539 -2.56 17.68 -21.20
CA LEU A 539 -3.90 18.08 -21.59
C LEU A 539 -4.69 18.76 -20.45
N GLY A 540 -4.08 18.93 -19.28
CA GLY A 540 -4.67 19.56 -18.10
C GLY A 540 -5.43 18.60 -17.19
N PHE A 541 -5.38 17.29 -17.42
CA PHE A 541 -6.21 16.31 -16.71
C PHE A 541 -5.41 15.36 -15.82
N PRO A 542 -5.94 14.96 -14.65
CA PRO A 542 -5.42 13.82 -13.91
C PRO A 542 -5.93 12.50 -14.51
N LEU A 543 -5.18 11.41 -14.33
CA LEU A 543 -5.69 10.07 -14.62
C LEU A 543 -6.94 9.79 -13.78
N GLY A 544 -7.96 9.16 -14.38
CA GLY A 544 -9.25 8.90 -13.73
C GLY A 544 -10.21 10.10 -13.71
N GLY A 545 -9.74 11.32 -14.00
CA GLY A 545 -10.55 12.53 -14.06
C GLY A 545 -10.72 13.12 -15.46
N ILE A 546 -10.38 12.39 -16.52
CA ILE A 546 -10.36 12.91 -17.90
C ILE A 546 -11.77 13.30 -18.34
N ALA A 547 -11.98 14.58 -18.63
CA ALA A 547 -13.25 15.07 -19.13
C ALA A 547 -13.36 14.97 -20.67
N PRO A 548 -14.57 15.01 -21.24
CA PRO A 548 -14.78 15.06 -22.69
C PRO A 548 -14.46 16.42 -23.32
N PHE A 549 -14.14 17.43 -22.54
CA PHE A 549 -13.85 18.79 -23.00
C PHE A 549 -13.06 19.52 -21.92
N GLY A 550 -12.53 20.70 -22.23
CA GLY A 550 -11.67 21.47 -21.32
C GLY A 550 -10.17 21.12 -21.42
N PHE A 551 -9.75 20.51 -22.53
CA PHE A 551 -8.33 20.28 -22.84
C PHE A 551 -7.54 21.58 -22.85
N GLU A 552 -6.28 21.50 -22.43
CA GLU A 552 -5.33 22.61 -22.54
C GLU A 552 -5.16 23.10 -23.97
N ALA A 553 -5.36 24.40 -24.18
CA ALA A 553 -5.42 25.03 -25.49
C ALA A 553 -4.10 24.95 -26.27
N SER A 554 -2.98 24.71 -25.58
CA SER A 554 -1.66 24.52 -26.19
C SER A 554 -1.51 23.20 -26.95
N ASN A 555 -2.47 22.28 -26.86
CA ASN A 555 -2.40 20.96 -27.48
C ASN A 555 -3.44 20.81 -28.59
N THR A 556 -3.01 20.20 -29.70
CA THR A 556 -3.94 19.78 -30.77
C THR A 556 -4.60 18.46 -30.38
N VAL A 557 -5.93 18.47 -30.26
CA VAL A 557 -6.74 17.29 -29.92
C VAL A 557 -7.78 17.04 -31.00
N HIS A 558 -7.65 15.94 -31.73
CA HIS A 558 -8.69 15.43 -32.64
C HIS A 558 -9.80 14.77 -31.83
N LYS A 559 -11.06 15.06 -32.15
CA LYS A 559 -12.20 14.79 -31.27
C LYS A 559 -13.23 13.90 -31.96
N TYR A 560 -13.43 12.69 -31.44
CA TYR A 560 -14.39 11.72 -31.98
C TYR A 560 -15.41 11.29 -30.93
N VAL A 561 -16.67 11.18 -31.33
CA VAL A 561 -17.77 10.72 -30.49
C VAL A 561 -18.48 9.54 -31.14
N ASP A 562 -18.71 8.49 -30.35
CA ASP A 562 -19.47 7.34 -30.81
C ASP A 562 -20.96 7.66 -31.00
N SER A 563 -21.51 7.29 -32.16
CA SER A 563 -22.92 7.53 -32.50
C SER A 563 -23.92 6.91 -31.51
N ALA A 564 -23.53 5.86 -30.77
CA ALA A 564 -24.40 5.27 -29.74
C ALA A 564 -24.71 6.28 -28.63
N ILE A 565 -23.77 7.16 -28.26
CA ILE A 565 -23.98 8.21 -27.23
C ILE A 565 -25.11 9.16 -27.68
N ILE A 566 -25.10 9.52 -28.96
CA ILE A 566 -26.05 10.46 -29.55
C ILE A 566 -27.44 9.83 -29.66
N SER A 567 -27.52 8.55 -30.03
CA SER A 567 -28.79 7.82 -30.15
C SER A 567 -29.34 7.31 -28.80
N HIS A 568 -28.55 7.32 -27.73
CA HIS A 568 -28.95 6.76 -26.45
C HIS A 568 -30.09 7.52 -25.76
N ARG A 569 -30.94 6.84 -24.97
CA ARG A 569 -32.14 7.46 -24.38
C ARG A 569 -31.93 8.13 -23.00
N CYS A 570 -30.70 8.19 -22.49
CA CYS A 570 -30.44 8.82 -21.19
C CYS A 570 -30.74 10.33 -21.22
N LYS A 571 -31.49 10.81 -20.22
CA LYS A 571 -31.68 12.26 -19.98
C LYS A 571 -30.41 12.92 -19.45
N TRP A 572 -29.70 12.21 -18.57
CA TRP A 572 -28.47 12.64 -17.91
C TRP A 572 -27.33 11.73 -18.32
N LEU A 573 -26.15 12.31 -18.54
CA LEU A 573 -24.90 11.61 -18.81
C LEU A 573 -23.94 11.85 -17.65
N TYR A 574 -23.07 10.88 -17.40
CA TYR A 574 -22.07 10.91 -16.35
C TYR A 574 -20.69 10.81 -16.99
N THR A 575 -19.77 11.70 -16.66
CA THR A 575 -18.46 11.74 -17.31
C THR A 575 -17.40 12.31 -16.38
N GLY A 576 -16.12 12.16 -16.73
CA GLY A 576 -15.03 12.83 -16.02
C GLY A 576 -15.23 14.34 -15.99
N SER A 577 -14.90 14.94 -14.85
CA SER A 577 -15.10 16.37 -14.57
C SER A 577 -13.86 17.23 -14.77
N GLY A 578 -12.71 16.59 -14.97
CA GLY A 578 -11.40 17.24 -14.90
C GLY A 578 -10.69 17.05 -13.56
N ASP A 579 -11.35 16.44 -12.57
CA ASP A 579 -10.83 16.08 -11.25
C ASP A 579 -11.19 14.60 -10.99
N ASN A 580 -10.22 13.78 -10.57
CA ASN A 580 -10.43 12.34 -10.34
C ASN A 580 -11.22 12.05 -9.03
N ARG A 581 -11.63 13.08 -8.29
CA ARG A 581 -12.48 12.99 -7.10
C ARG A 581 -13.91 13.44 -7.38
N LYS A 582 -14.22 13.76 -8.63
CA LYS A 582 -15.50 14.33 -9.02
C LYS A 582 -15.99 13.72 -10.32
N THR A 583 -17.26 13.37 -10.35
CA THR A 583 -17.97 12.98 -11.57
C THR A 583 -18.93 14.09 -11.99
N LEU A 584 -18.88 14.46 -13.27
CA LEU A 584 -19.82 15.42 -13.85
C LEU A 584 -21.07 14.69 -14.30
N LYS A 585 -22.22 15.02 -13.70
CA LYS A 585 -23.54 14.65 -14.18
C LYS A 585 -24.11 15.81 -14.98
N ILE A 586 -24.33 15.63 -16.28
CA ILE A 586 -24.73 16.70 -17.20
C ILE A 586 -25.95 16.29 -18.02
N ARG A 587 -26.86 17.24 -18.26
CA ARG A 587 -28.02 17.00 -19.11
C ARG A 587 -27.55 16.73 -20.53
N LYS A 588 -28.07 15.66 -21.15
CA LYS A 588 -27.60 15.19 -22.45
C LYS A 588 -27.63 16.27 -23.54
N GLN A 589 -28.67 17.11 -23.55
CA GLN A 589 -28.81 18.19 -24.53
C GLN A 589 -27.66 19.20 -24.43
N ASP A 590 -27.27 19.57 -23.20
CA ASP A 590 -26.15 20.47 -22.95
C ASP A 590 -24.82 19.83 -23.30
N PHE A 591 -24.65 18.56 -22.93
CA PHE A 591 -23.48 17.78 -23.34
C PHE A 591 -23.28 17.78 -24.86
N LEU A 592 -24.32 17.45 -25.63
CA LEU A 592 -24.26 17.43 -27.10
C LEU A 592 -23.97 18.81 -27.71
N ARG A 593 -24.39 19.88 -27.05
CA ARG A 593 -24.08 21.25 -27.47
C ARG A 593 -22.61 21.60 -27.23
N ILE A 594 -22.03 21.14 -26.11
CA ILE A 594 -20.62 21.33 -25.79
C ILE A 594 -19.72 20.57 -26.77
N ILE A 595 -20.07 19.32 -27.07
CA ILE A 595 -19.27 18.46 -27.97
C ILE A 595 -19.69 18.61 -29.45
N ALA A 596 -20.29 19.73 -29.85
CA ALA A 596 -20.80 19.91 -31.20
C ALA A 596 -19.70 19.87 -32.28
N ASP A 597 -18.45 20.16 -31.90
CA ASP A 597 -17.26 20.09 -32.75
C ASP A 597 -16.68 18.67 -32.89
N TYR A 598 -17.20 17.69 -32.15
CA TYR A 598 -16.75 16.30 -32.26
C TYR A 598 -17.24 15.64 -33.56
N GLN A 599 -16.33 14.95 -34.24
CA GLN A 599 -16.69 14.13 -35.40
C GLN A 599 -17.39 12.84 -34.95
N ARG A 600 -18.53 12.55 -35.59
CA ARG A 600 -19.35 11.36 -35.28
C ARG A 600 -18.79 10.14 -35.99
N VAL A 601 -18.67 9.03 -35.26
CA VAL A 601 -18.13 7.76 -35.75
C VAL A 601 -18.92 6.59 -35.16
N ASP A 602 -19.10 5.53 -35.93
CA ASP A 602 -19.57 4.24 -35.42
C ASP A 602 -18.35 3.39 -35.04
N PHE A 603 -18.08 3.24 -33.74
CA PHE A 603 -17.03 2.38 -33.18
C PHE A 603 -17.56 1.03 -32.71
#